data_AF-A0A1C4ZLE1-F1
#
_entry.id   AF-A0A1C4ZLE1-F1
#
_cell.length_a   1.000
_cell.length_b   1.000
_cell.length_c   1.000
_cell.angle_alpha   90.00
_cell.angle_beta   90.00
_cell.angle_gamma   90.00
#
_symmetry.space_group_name_H-M   'P 1'
#
loop_
_entity.id
_entity.type
_entity.pdbx_description
1 polymer ?
#
loop_
_entity_poly.entity_id
_entity_poly.type
_entity_poly.pdbx_seq_one_letter_code
_entity_poly.pdbx_strand_id
1 'polypeptide(L)'
;MSIEAIRQFKPNLVLVNRRKATGWDSRKRAARELHRLGLQHGIRETPTVEAIEKAMYRHETGRVAVTDPIYRQLYCLAYGAKQHDLFGELTSGGEERPHFSVRSHKFVPAYVGAEAAAVLRDDAGCVPAERQWYACDSAAVEHPEGDCTLYVWPCGSAVFHLVESLQMSSIAALAAWRKVSYGDNIKWASDYLTRTVPGTDVAGLYVLGTHWVTEPAWPAELVEPALRIMSTPSVLLHRDRPMDDEHLAHAELIEQSLLADAYDHGGIESFGVRGISSGYASWSGVVYHPVAPERALTETELVACELAVQSMWAFTDAITRRIEQGGDPDVSPEHGWRYLRGIRSRLTTSRPRETGQHQAMRRAVLRTSDLLPALEQAIETLRDTDRG
;
A
#
# COMPACT_ATOMS: atom_id res chain seq x y z
N MET A 1 -25.65 -40.15 -5.24
CA MET A 1 -26.52 -38.98 -5.41
C MET A 1 -25.63 -37.75 -5.34
N SER A 2 -25.42 -37.08 -6.47
CA SER A 2 -24.52 -35.92 -6.60
C SER A 2 -25.24 -34.67 -6.11
N ILE A 3 -24.67 -33.97 -5.13
CA ILE A 3 -25.14 -32.65 -4.70
C ILE A 3 -24.49 -31.64 -5.66
N GLU A 4 -25.25 -31.20 -6.67
CA GLU A 4 -24.87 -30.06 -7.50
C GLU A 4 -24.81 -28.80 -6.62
N ALA A 5 -23.63 -28.20 -6.53
CA ALA A 5 -23.46 -26.88 -5.95
C ALA A 5 -24.29 -25.86 -6.75
N ILE A 6 -25.25 -25.21 -6.09
CA ILE A 6 -26.06 -24.14 -6.69
C ILE A 6 -25.12 -22.99 -7.06
N ARG A 7 -24.81 -22.85 -8.35
CA ARG A 7 -24.05 -21.70 -8.87
C ARG A 7 -24.85 -20.43 -8.62
N GLN A 8 -24.40 -19.63 -7.66
CA GLN A 8 -24.97 -18.32 -7.37
C GLN A 8 -24.44 -17.31 -8.41
N PHE A 9 -25.29 -16.89 -9.34
CA PHE A 9 -24.91 -15.92 -10.37
C PHE A 9 -24.83 -14.51 -9.78
N LYS A 10 -23.73 -13.78 -10.01
CA LYS A 10 -23.53 -12.39 -9.56
C LYS A 10 -23.97 -11.41 -10.65
N PRO A 11 -25.01 -10.57 -10.43
CA PRO A 11 -25.50 -9.64 -11.44
C PRO A 11 -24.45 -8.61 -11.90
N ASN A 12 -24.37 -8.31 -13.20
CA ASN A 12 -23.57 -7.21 -13.74
C ASN A 12 -24.31 -5.88 -13.51
N LEU A 13 -24.05 -5.26 -12.35
CA LEU A 13 -24.71 -4.03 -11.93
C LEU A 13 -24.34 -2.83 -12.82
N VAL A 14 -23.20 -2.84 -13.50
CA VAL A 14 -22.79 -1.76 -14.43
C VAL A 14 -23.77 -1.69 -15.60
N LEU A 15 -24.02 -2.82 -16.26
CA LEU A 15 -25.00 -2.89 -17.36
C LEU A 15 -26.42 -2.56 -16.89
N VAL A 16 -26.80 -3.05 -15.70
CA VAL A 16 -28.12 -2.74 -15.11
C VAL A 16 -28.28 -1.25 -14.83
N ASN A 17 -27.27 -0.62 -14.23
CA ASN A 17 -27.30 0.79 -13.87
C ASN A 17 -27.24 1.69 -15.11
N ARG A 18 -26.39 1.37 -16.10
CA ARG A 18 -26.34 2.09 -17.37
C ARG A 18 -27.68 2.03 -18.11
N ARG A 19 -28.28 0.84 -18.22
CA ARG A 19 -29.62 0.69 -18.80
C ARG A 19 -30.67 1.56 -18.10
N LYS A 20 -30.69 1.57 -16.77
CA LYS A 20 -31.62 2.40 -15.98
C LYS A 20 -31.35 3.90 -16.17
N ALA A 21 -30.08 4.32 -16.18
CA ALA A 21 -29.68 5.70 -16.39
C ALA A 21 -30.08 6.24 -17.77
N THR A 22 -30.09 5.38 -18.80
CA THR A 22 -30.60 5.72 -20.15
C THR A 22 -32.15 5.75 -20.21
N GLY A 23 -32.84 5.50 -19.10
CA GLY A 23 -34.31 5.47 -19.05
C GLY A 23 -34.94 4.23 -19.68
N TRP A 24 -34.19 3.13 -19.78
CA TRP A 24 -34.67 1.87 -20.36
C TRP A 24 -35.10 0.90 -19.26
N ASP A 25 -36.27 1.17 -18.68
CA ASP A 25 -36.75 0.45 -17.48
C ASP A 25 -36.95 -1.06 -17.70
N SER A 26 -37.21 -1.49 -18.93
CA SER A 26 -37.34 -2.91 -19.31
C SER A 26 -36.25 -3.38 -20.28
N ARG A 27 -35.82 -4.64 -20.14
CA ARG A 27 -34.88 -5.29 -21.08
C ARG A 27 -35.44 -5.38 -22.49
N LYS A 28 -36.76 -5.58 -22.62
CA LYS A 28 -37.46 -5.56 -23.91
C LYS A 28 -37.35 -4.22 -24.64
N ARG A 29 -37.47 -3.10 -23.91
CA ARG A 29 -37.26 -1.76 -24.46
C ARG A 29 -35.80 -1.57 -24.87
N ALA A 30 -34.87 -1.92 -23.98
CA ALA A 30 -33.44 -1.81 -24.26
C ALA A 30 -33.01 -2.65 -25.49
N ALA A 31 -33.54 -3.87 -25.65
CA ALA A 31 -33.21 -4.73 -26.78
C ALA A 31 -33.67 -4.14 -28.13
N ARG A 32 -34.82 -3.46 -28.17
CA ARG A 32 -35.30 -2.75 -29.38
C ARG A 32 -34.40 -1.57 -29.73
N GLU A 33 -33.98 -0.80 -28.74
CA GLU A 33 -33.07 0.34 -28.96
C GLU A 33 -31.67 -0.13 -29.40
N LEU A 34 -31.13 -1.18 -28.79
CA LEU A 34 -29.86 -1.78 -29.21
C LEU A 34 -29.94 -2.31 -30.65
N HIS A 35 -31.02 -3.01 -31.01
CA HIS A 35 -31.24 -3.47 -32.38
C HIS A 35 -31.29 -2.29 -33.38
N ARG A 36 -32.02 -1.22 -33.02
CA ARG A 36 -32.12 -0.01 -33.83
C ARG A 36 -30.74 0.66 -34.01
N LEU A 37 -29.96 0.78 -32.94
CA LEU A 37 -28.60 1.32 -32.98
C LEU A 37 -27.68 0.48 -33.86
N GLY A 38 -27.76 -0.86 -33.78
CA GLY A 38 -26.97 -1.75 -34.63
C GLY A 38 -27.24 -1.54 -36.13
N LEU A 39 -28.51 -1.39 -36.50
CA LEU A 39 -28.90 -1.08 -37.89
C LEU A 39 -28.45 0.32 -38.31
N GLN A 40 -28.62 1.33 -37.46
CA GLN A 40 -28.23 2.71 -37.76
C GLN A 40 -26.73 2.89 -37.95
N HIS A 41 -25.92 2.14 -37.19
CA HIS A 41 -24.46 2.18 -37.27
C HIS A 41 -23.87 1.11 -38.21
N GLY A 42 -24.71 0.40 -38.99
CA GLY A 42 -24.26 -0.53 -40.02
C GLY A 42 -23.49 -1.75 -39.49
N ILE A 43 -23.78 -2.20 -38.26
CA ILE A 43 -23.16 -3.40 -37.69
C ILE A 43 -23.64 -4.62 -38.49
N ARG A 44 -22.72 -5.24 -39.23
CA ARG A 44 -22.99 -6.48 -39.97
C ARG A 44 -23.46 -7.55 -38.99
N GLU A 45 -24.52 -8.27 -39.37
CA GLU A 45 -25.12 -9.35 -38.55
C GLU A 45 -25.72 -8.88 -37.22
N THR A 46 -26.28 -7.66 -37.18
CA THR A 46 -27.02 -7.16 -36.00
C THR A 46 -28.04 -8.22 -35.52
N PRO A 47 -27.95 -8.71 -34.27
CA PRO A 47 -28.80 -9.80 -33.79
C PRO A 47 -30.27 -9.37 -33.68
N THR A 48 -31.19 -10.34 -33.72
CA THR A 48 -32.63 -10.05 -33.56
C THR A 48 -32.95 -9.51 -32.17
N VAL A 49 -34.06 -8.79 -32.04
CA VAL A 49 -34.52 -8.23 -30.76
C VAL A 49 -34.64 -9.32 -29.69
N GLU A 50 -35.18 -10.50 -30.02
CA GLU A 50 -35.30 -11.61 -29.05
C GLU A 50 -33.93 -12.14 -28.61
N ALA A 51 -32.97 -12.24 -29.54
CA ALA A 51 -31.61 -12.67 -29.23
C ALA A 51 -30.91 -11.67 -28.30
N ILE A 52 -31.07 -10.37 -28.56
CA ILE A 52 -30.52 -9.30 -27.70
C ILE A 52 -31.14 -9.34 -26.32
N GLU A 53 -32.47 -9.44 -26.20
CA GLU A 53 -33.14 -9.50 -24.91
C GLU A 53 -32.67 -10.69 -24.07
N LYS A 54 -32.53 -11.88 -24.69
CA LYS A 54 -32.01 -13.08 -24.04
C LYS A 54 -30.54 -12.96 -23.65
N ALA A 55 -29.72 -12.33 -24.48
CA ALA A 55 -28.32 -12.05 -24.16
C ALA A 55 -28.21 -11.05 -23.00
N MET A 56 -28.93 -9.94 -23.05
CA MET A 56 -29.00 -8.94 -21.98
C MET A 56 -29.41 -9.55 -20.65
N TYR A 57 -30.42 -10.41 -20.63
CA TYR A 57 -30.81 -11.12 -19.41
C TYR A 57 -29.63 -11.92 -18.84
N ARG A 58 -28.93 -12.70 -19.66
CA ARG A 58 -27.78 -13.50 -19.22
C ARG A 58 -26.61 -12.64 -18.76
N HIS A 59 -26.31 -11.55 -19.46
CA HIS A 59 -25.23 -10.63 -19.15
C HIS A 59 -25.50 -9.84 -17.86
N GLU A 60 -26.70 -9.25 -17.72
CA GLU A 60 -27.08 -8.48 -16.52
C GLU A 60 -27.25 -9.35 -15.28
N THR A 61 -27.66 -10.62 -15.43
CA THR A 61 -27.77 -11.55 -14.30
C THR A 61 -26.46 -12.27 -13.99
N GLY A 62 -25.40 -12.03 -14.77
CA GLY A 62 -24.09 -12.68 -14.60
C GLY A 62 -24.09 -14.18 -14.88
N ARG A 63 -25.06 -14.66 -15.67
CA ARG A 63 -25.11 -16.05 -16.12
C ARG A 63 -24.04 -16.35 -17.18
N VAL A 64 -23.64 -15.34 -17.94
CA VAL A 64 -22.64 -15.43 -19.01
C VAL A 64 -21.89 -14.09 -19.08
N ALA A 65 -20.57 -14.13 -19.26
CA ALA A 65 -19.75 -12.95 -19.52
C ALA A 65 -20.00 -12.41 -20.94
N VAL A 66 -19.86 -11.10 -21.13
CA VAL A 66 -20.08 -10.48 -22.45
C VAL A 66 -18.81 -10.63 -23.29
N THR A 67 -18.62 -11.78 -23.94
CA THR A 67 -17.42 -12.07 -24.76
C THR A 67 -17.62 -11.82 -26.26
N ASP A 68 -18.86 -11.84 -26.72
CA ASP A 68 -19.20 -11.66 -28.12
C ASP A 68 -19.00 -10.19 -28.56
N PRO A 69 -18.14 -9.92 -29.58
CA PRO A 69 -17.81 -8.58 -30.04
C PRO A 69 -19.01 -7.73 -30.46
N ILE A 70 -20.04 -8.36 -31.03
CA ILE A 70 -21.23 -7.66 -31.51
C ILE A 70 -21.99 -7.05 -30.34
N TYR A 71 -22.17 -7.81 -29.25
CA TYR A 71 -22.84 -7.31 -28.06
C TYR A 71 -22.03 -6.22 -27.34
N ARG A 72 -20.70 -6.36 -27.28
CA ARG A 72 -19.85 -5.30 -26.73
C ARG A 72 -19.97 -4.00 -27.50
N GLN A 73 -19.89 -4.07 -28.82
CA GLN A 73 -20.02 -2.91 -29.70
C GLN A 73 -21.39 -2.24 -29.50
N LEU A 74 -22.47 -3.03 -29.44
CA LEU A 74 -23.82 -2.52 -29.21
C LEU A 74 -23.97 -1.81 -27.87
N TYR A 75 -23.46 -2.37 -26.77
CA TYR A 75 -23.51 -1.73 -25.46
C TYR A 75 -22.64 -0.47 -25.39
N CYS A 76 -21.45 -0.47 -26.01
CA CYS A 76 -20.58 0.69 -26.07
C CYS A 76 -21.25 1.86 -26.79
N LEU A 77 -21.85 1.58 -27.96
CA LEU A 77 -22.60 2.57 -28.72
C LEU A 77 -23.81 3.10 -27.95
N ALA A 78 -24.56 2.21 -27.29
CA ALA A 78 -25.75 2.58 -26.55
C ALA A 78 -25.49 3.45 -25.32
N TYR A 79 -24.38 3.22 -24.63
CA TYR A 79 -24.05 3.92 -23.40
C TYR A 79 -23.02 5.03 -23.59
N GLY A 80 -22.54 5.26 -24.82
CA GLY A 80 -21.47 6.22 -25.09
C GLY A 80 -20.21 5.93 -24.29
N ALA A 81 -19.93 4.64 -24.05
CA ALA A 81 -18.86 4.17 -23.17
C ALA A 81 -17.94 3.24 -23.94
N LYS A 82 -16.66 3.14 -23.54
CA LYS A 82 -15.72 2.21 -24.16
C LYS A 82 -15.89 0.81 -23.56
N GLN A 83 -15.30 -0.21 -24.21
CA GLN A 83 -15.42 -1.60 -23.73
C GLN A 83 -14.85 -1.78 -22.31
N HIS A 84 -13.79 -1.05 -21.97
CA HIS A 84 -13.19 -1.07 -20.64
C HIS A 84 -14.17 -0.55 -19.56
N ASP A 85 -14.93 0.51 -19.86
CA ASP A 85 -15.89 1.13 -18.93
C ASP A 85 -17.07 0.20 -18.57
N LEU A 86 -17.38 -0.77 -19.45
CA LEU A 86 -18.58 -1.60 -19.36
C LEU A 86 -18.30 -3.05 -18.97
N PHE A 87 -17.13 -3.57 -19.36
CA PHE A 87 -16.81 -5.00 -19.26
C PHE A 87 -15.51 -5.28 -18.50
N GLY A 88 -14.72 -4.25 -18.18
CA GLY A 88 -13.47 -4.42 -17.45
C GLY A 88 -12.45 -5.35 -18.10
N GLU A 89 -12.57 -5.64 -19.40
CA GLU A 89 -11.66 -6.61 -20.01
C GLU A 89 -10.26 -6.05 -20.19
N LEU A 90 -9.36 -6.65 -19.40
CA LEU A 90 -7.97 -6.95 -19.72
C LEU A 90 -7.82 -7.22 -21.21
N THR A 91 -7.06 -6.34 -21.87
CA THR A 91 -6.66 -6.45 -23.26
C THR A 91 -6.14 -7.85 -23.56
N SER A 92 -6.97 -8.65 -24.23
CA SER A 92 -6.52 -9.81 -25.02
C SER A 92 -6.07 -9.33 -26.41
N GLY A 93 -5.21 -8.32 -26.41
CA GLY A 93 -4.50 -7.79 -27.57
C GLY A 93 -3.09 -7.49 -27.11
N GLY A 94 -2.09 -8.06 -27.79
CA GLY A 94 -0.67 -8.06 -27.41
C GLY A 94 0.04 -6.70 -27.45
N GLU A 95 -0.59 -5.64 -26.97
CA GLU A 95 0.09 -4.44 -26.52
C GLU A 95 0.40 -4.63 -25.03
N GLU A 96 1.69 -4.76 -24.69
CA GLU A 96 2.12 -4.77 -23.28
C GLU A 96 1.55 -3.53 -22.60
N ARG A 97 0.71 -3.73 -21.58
CA ARG A 97 0.27 -2.62 -20.72
C ARG A 97 1.53 -1.89 -20.22
N PRO A 98 1.55 -0.55 -20.18
CA PRO A 98 2.69 0.16 -19.62
C PRO A 98 2.86 -0.25 -18.17
N HIS A 99 4.06 -0.73 -17.81
CA HIS A 99 4.41 -1.12 -16.46
C HIS A 99 5.20 0.00 -15.80
N PHE A 100 5.03 0.16 -14.49
CA PHE A 100 5.91 1.02 -13.70
C PHE A 100 6.87 0.16 -12.88
N SER A 101 8.07 0.70 -12.68
CA SER A 101 9.15 0.03 -11.96
C SER A 101 9.35 0.71 -10.61
N VAL A 102 9.31 -0.08 -9.53
CA VAL A 102 9.39 0.40 -8.15
C VAL A 102 10.35 -0.46 -7.32
N ARG A 103 11.19 0.18 -6.51
CA ARG A 103 11.86 -0.51 -5.40
C ARG A 103 10.98 -0.38 -4.17
N SER A 104 10.49 -1.52 -3.67
CA SER A 104 9.70 -1.59 -2.44
C SER A 104 10.64 -1.81 -1.26
N HIS A 105 10.58 -0.92 -0.28
CA HIS A 105 11.23 -1.05 1.01
C HIS A 105 10.17 -1.41 2.03
N LYS A 106 10.33 -2.56 2.66
CA LYS A 106 9.45 -3.03 3.73
C LYS A 106 10.21 -2.94 5.04
N PHE A 107 9.61 -2.27 6.02
CA PHE A 107 10.13 -2.20 7.37
C PHE A 107 9.24 -3.05 8.26
N VAL A 108 9.81 -4.09 8.87
CA VAL A 108 9.13 -4.96 9.83
C VAL A 108 9.72 -4.69 11.21
N PRO A 109 9.19 -3.69 11.94
CA PRO A 109 9.65 -3.35 13.28
C PRO A 109 9.14 -4.35 14.31
N ALA A 110 9.97 -4.58 15.33
CA ALA A 110 9.71 -5.40 16.49
C ALA A 110 10.31 -4.74 17.74
N TYR A 111 9.67 -4.92 18.88
CA TYR A 111 10.30 -4.67 20.18
C TYR A 111 10.57 -6.00 20.86
N VAL A 112 11.85 -6.28 21.11
CA VAL A 112 12.32 -7.53 21.73
C VAL A 112 12.82 -7.31 23.16
N GLY A 113 13.03 -6.05 23.57
CA GLY A 113 13.66 -5.69 24.84
C GLY A 113 15.19 -5.64 24.74
N ALA A 114 15.83 -4.89 25.65
CA ALA A 114 17.26 -4.58 25.54
C ALA A 114 18.16 -5.82 25.61
N GLU A 115 17.84 -6.79 26.47
CA GLU A 115 18.62 -8.03 26.61
C GLU A 115 18.51 -8.90 25.35
N ALA A 116 17.29 -9.10 24.83
CA ALA A 116 17.08 -9.86 23.61
C ALA A 116 17.68 -9.16 22.39
N ALA A 117 17.68 -7.82 22.35
CA ALA A 117 18.37 -7.07 21.29
C ALA A 117 19.88 -7.30 21.32
N ALA A 118 20.50 -7.41 22.51
CA ALA A 118 21.91 -7.78 22.62
C ALA A 118 22.17 -9.21 22.09
N VAL A 119 21.32 -10.19 22.45
CA VAL A 119 21.41 -11.56 21.93
C VAL A 119 21.26 -11.58 20.40
N LEU A 120 20.25 -10.87 19.87
CA LEU A 120 19.97 -10.78 18.45
C LEU A 120 21.13 -10.14 17.68
N ARG A 121 21.74 -9.08 18.24
CA ARG A 121 22.92 -8.43 17.66
C ARG A 121 24.09 -9.40 17.57
N ASP A 122 24.35 -10.15 18.65
CA ASP A 122 25.50 -11.04 18.74
C ASP A 122 25.31 -12.29 17.86
N ASP A 123 24.10 -12.87 17.83
CA ASP A 123 23.76 -14.04 16.99
C ASP A 123 23.81 -13.71 15.49
N ALA A 124 23.25 -12.57 15.08
CA ALA A 124 23.28 -12.13 13.68
C ALA A 124 24.65 -11.58 13.23
N GLY A 125 25.62 -11.42 14.14
CA GLY A 125 26.93 -10.86 13.83
C GLY A 125 26.87 -9.40 13.40
N CYS A 126 25.99 -8.61 14.00
CA CYS A 126 25.78 -7.22 13.64
C CYS A 126 27.02 -6.35 13.88
N VAL A 127 27.18 -5.34 13.04
CA VAL A 127 28.22 -4.31 13.14
C VAL A 127 27.59 -2.92 13.24
N PRO A 128 28.28 -1.90 13.78
CA PRO A 128 27.72 -0.55 13.86
C PRO A 128 27.21 -0.03 12.51
N ALA A 129 25.94 0.35 12.47
CA ALA A 129 25.29 0.81 11.25
C ALA A 129 25.71 2.24 10.91
N GLU A 130 26.15 2.46 9.67
CA GLU A 130 26.51 3.78 9.20
C GLU A 130 25.28 4.60 8.78
N ARG A 131 25.41 5.93 8.83
CA ARG A 131 24.44 6.90 8.29
C ARG A 131 23.04 6.85 8.94
N GLN A 132 22.93 6.25 10.12
CA GLN A 132 21.69 6.24 10.90
C GLN A 132 21.57 7.48 11.79
N TRP A 133 20.34 7.82 12.18
CA TRP A 133 20.09 9.05 12.95
C TRP A 133 20.48 8.94 14.43
N TYR A 134 20.59 7.72 14.92
CA TYR A 134 21.08 7.38 16.25
C TYR A 134 21.66 5.96 16.21
N ALA A 135 22.51 5.65 17.19
CA ALA A 135 23.32 4.44 17.19
C ALA A 135 22.46 3.17 17.15
N CYS A 136 22.79 2.30 16.20
CA CYS A 136 22.33 0.92 16.10
C CYS A 136 23.39 0.08 15.40
N ASP A 137 23.19 -1.22 15.44
CA ASP A 137 23.98 -2.20 14.74
C ASP A 137 23.14 -2.83 13.62
N SER A 138 23.78 -3.37 12.59
CA SER A 138 23.11 -4.01 11.46
C SER A 138 23.84 -5.24 10.96
N ALA A 139 23.10 -6.21 10.45
CA ALA A 139 23.59 -7.39 9.75
C ALA A 139 22.70 -7.72 8.55
N ALA A 140 23.31 -8.26 7.49
CA ALA A 140 22.53 -8.90 6.43
C ALA A 140 21.95 -10.22 6.96
N VAL A 141 20.68 -10.49 6.65
CA VAL A 141 20.01 -11.74 7.04
C VAL A 141 19.33 -12.35 5.81
N GLU A 142 19.28 -13.68 5.75
CA GLU A 142 18.68 -14.38 4.61
C GLU A 142 17.16 -14.21 4.60
N HIS A 143 16.61 -13.80 3.45
CA HIS A 143 15.18 -13.70 3.22
C HIS A 143 14.80 -14.31 1.87
N PRO A 144 13.68 -15.06 1.76
CA PRO A 144 13.30 -15.74 0.52
C PRO A 144 12.97 -14.79 -0.64
N GLU A 145 12.51 -13.58 -0.36
CA GLU A 145 11.98 -12.65 -1.38
C GLU A 145 13.00 -11.61 -1.88
N GLY A 146 14.13 -11.38 -1.18
CA GLY A 146 15.06 -10.32 -1.56
C GLY A 146 16.11 -10.01 -0.51
N ASP A 147 16.77 -8.86 -0.67
CA ASP A 147 17.78 -8.40 0.27
C ASP A 147 17.11 -7.97 1.59
N CYS A 148 17.60 -8.51 2.71
CA CYS A 148 17.13 -8.14 4.03
C CYS A 148 18.29 -7.73 4.93
N THR A 149 18.16 -6.57 5.55
CA THR A 149 19.09 -6.09 6.58
C THR A 149 18.34 -5.97 7.90
N LEU A 150 18.83 -6.66 8.92
CA LEU A 150 18.38 -6.49 10.28
C LEU A 150 19.10 -5.29 10.90
N TYR A 151 18.34 -4.35 11.46
CA TYR A 151 18.85 -3.26 12.28
C TYR A 151 18.41 -3.46 13.73
N VAL A 152 19.33 -3.31 14.68
CA VAL A 152 19.09 -3.54 16.11
C VAL A 152 19.53 -2.33 16.92
N TRP A 153 18.60 -1.78 17.69
CA TRP A 153 18.85 -0.68 18.60
C TRP A 153 19.02 -1.16 20.04
N PRO A 154 19.97 -0.60 20.82
CA PRO A 154 20.20 -0.99 22.21
C PRO A 154 18.97 -0.83 23.12
N CYS A 155 18.01 0.02 22.76
CA CYS A 155 16.77 0.18 23.51
C CYS A 155 15.80 -1.00 23.38
N GLY A 156 16.11 -2.03 22.58
CA GLY A 156 15.26 -3.20 22.42
C GLY A 156 14.45 -3.24 21.13
N SER A 157 14.60 -2.25 20.24
CA SER A 157 13.95 -2.26 18.93
C SER A 157 14.77 -3.01 17.91
N ALA A 158 14.13 -3.81 17.08
CA ALA A 158 14.70 -4.44 15.90
C ALA A 158 13.84 -4.09 14.68
N VAL A 159 14.45 -3.85 13.52
CA VAL A 159 13.73 -3.61 12.27
C VAL A 159 14.36 -4.46 11.18
N PHE A 160 13.57 -5.34 10.58
CA PHE A 160 13.95 -5.98 9.33
C PHE A 160 13.62 -5.04 8.18
N HIS A 161 14.64 -4.63 7.44
CA HIS A 161 14.50 -3.81 6.25
C HIS A 161 14.70 -4.69 5.03
N LEU A 162 13.61 -4.95 4.31
CA LEU A 162 13.60 -5.75 3.10
C LEU A 162 13.48 -4.88 1.87
N VAL A 163 14.18 -5.26 0.79
CA VAL A 163 14.15 -4.54 -0.47
C VAL A 163 13.85 -5.48 -1.63
N GLU A 164 12.85 -5.13 -2.42
CA GLU A 164 12.46 -5.84 -3.64
C GLU A 164 12.31 -4.87 -4.81
N SER A 165 12.78 -5.28 -5.99
CA SER A 165 12.52 -4.56 -7.23
C SER A 165 11.33 -5.20 -7.93
N LEU A 166 10.29 -4.40 -8.18
CA LEU A 166 9.02 -4.85 -8.71
C LEU A 166 8.69 -4.09 -9.99
N GLN A 167 8.10 -4.81 -10.93
CA GLN A 167 7.48 -4.24 -12.11
C GLN A 167 5.98 -4.54 -12.02
N MET A 168 5.15 -3.49 -12.04
CA MET A 168 3.72 -3.59 -11.77
C MET A 168 2.93 -2.99 -12.92
N SER A 169 1.82 -3.63 -13.27
CA SER A 169 0.91 -3.18 -14.33
C SER A 169 -0.11 -2.13 -13.86
N SER A 170 -0.33 -2.02 -12.55
CA SER A 170 -1.32 -1.13 -11.93
C SER A 170 -1.02 -0.90 -10.45
N ILE A 171 -1.50 0.21 -9.88
CA ILE A 171 -1.39 0.47 -8.43
C ILE A 171 -2.23 -0.54 -7.64
N ALA A 172 -3.33 -1.01 -8.21
CA ALA A 172 -4.14 -2.10 -7.69
C ALA A 172 -3.34 -3.41 -7.58
N ALA A 173 -2.52 -3.75 -8.57
CA ALA A 173 -1.63 -4.91 -8.50
C ALA A 173 -0.61 -4.76 -7.37
N LEU A 174 -0.02 -3.57 -7.20
CA LEU A 174 0.86 -3.28 -6.06
C LEU A 174 0.10 -3.43 -4.73
N ALA A 175 -1.13 -2.91 -4.63
CA ALA A 175 -1.95 -3.00 -3.43
C ALA A 175 -2.25 -4.46 -3.05
N ALA A 176 -2.61 -5.28 -4.04
CA ALA A 176 -2.87 -6.70 -3.89
C ALA A 176 -1.60 -7.46 -3.45
N TRP A 177 -0.47 -7.20 -4.12
CA TRP A 177 0.84 -7.75 -3.76
C TRP A 177 1.22 -7.41 -2.32
N ARG A 178 1.05 -6.14 -1.90
CA ARG A 178 1.30 -5.71 -0.52
C ARG A 178 0.49 -6.52 0.49
N LYS A 179 -0.80 -6.76 0.22
CA LYS A 179 -1.69 -7.51 1.15
C LYS A 179 -1.18 -8.93 1.40
N VAL A 180 -0.63 -9.59 0.38
CA VAL A 180 -0.07 -10.94 0.50
C VAL A 180 1.33 -10.90 1.11
N SER A 181 2.24 -10.15 0.48
CA SER A 181 3.65 -10.07 0.89
C SER A 181 3.76 -9.65 2.37
N TYR A 182 2.97 -8.68 2.84
CA TYR A 182 3.10 -8.21 4.22
C TYR A 182 2.76 -9.30 5.26
N GLY A 183 1.76 -10.14 4.97
CA GLY A 183 1.43 -11.26 5.84
C GLY A 183 2.56 -12.29 5.93
N ASP A 184 3.16 -12.62 4.79
CA ASP A 184 4.28 -13.55 4.72
C ASP A 184 5.53 -13.00 5.41
N ASN A 185 5.81 -11.71 5.27
CA ASN A 185 6.94 -11.04 5.91
C ASN A 185 6.78 -10.92 7.44
N ILE A 186 5.57 -10.65 7.94
CA ILE A 186 5.28 -10.67 9.38
C ILE A 186 5.52 -12.08 9.94
N LYS A 187 5.02 -13.11 9.24
CA LYS A 187 5.21 -14.50 9.64
C LYS A 187 6.69 -14.88 9.65
N TRP A 188 7.43 -14.54 8.59
CA TRP A 188 8.86 -14.80 8.51
C TRP A 188 9.64 -14.11 9.65
N ALA A 189 9.36 -12.83 9.92
CA ALA A 189 10.03 -12.09 11.00
C ALA A 189 9.70 -12.69 12.37
N SER A 190 8.44 -13.09 12.59
CA SER A 190 8.01 -13.80 13.79
C SER A 190 8.79 -15.11 13.98
N ASP A 191 8.92 -15.92 12.93
CA ASP A 191 9.67 -17.18 12.96
C ASP A 191 11.17 -16.95 13.18
N TYR A 192 11.73 -15.89 12.60
CA TYR A 192 13.12 -15.49 12.82
C TYR A 192 13.38 -15.12 14.28
N LEU A 193 12.55 -14.23 14.84
CA LEU A 193 12.68 -13.76 16.21
C LEU A 193 12.49 -14.89 17.21
N THR A 194 11.45 -15.71 17.03
CA THR A 194 11.15 -16.82 17.96
C THR A 194 12.28 -17.85 18.04
N ARG A 195 13.02 -18.07 16.95
CA ARG A 195 14.19 -18.99 16.94
C ARG A 195 15.38 -18.42 17.71
N THR A 196 15.61 -17.11 17.60
CA THR A 196 16.82 -16.45 18.12
C THR A 196 16.63 -15.98 19.57
N VAL A 197 15.45 -15.44 19.87
CA VAL A 197 15.06 -14.85 21.15
C VAL A 197 13.69 -15.42 21.58
N PRO A 198 13.66 -16.66 22.12
CA PRO A 198 12.42 -17.31 22.52
C PRO A 198 11.64 -16.49 23.56
N GLY A 199 10.30 -16.43 23.39
CA GLY A 199 9.42 -15.66 24.28
C GLY A 199 9.23 -14.20 23.87
N THR A 200 9.79 -13.77 22.74
CA THR A 200 9.51 -12.45 22.15
C THR A 200 8.02 -12.30 21.83
N ASP A 201 7.43 -11.19 22.29
CA ASP A 201 6.07 -10.83 21.91
C ASP A 201 6.04 -10.26 20.48
N VAL A 202 5.52 -11.06 19.56
CA VAL A 202 5.39 -10.74 18.14
C VAL A 202 4.06 -10.07 17.80
N ALA A 203 3.19 -9.78 18.78
CA ALA A 203 1.88 -9.18 18.53
C ALA A 203 1.95 -7.75 17.97
N GLY A 204 3.06 -7.05 18.21
CA GLY A 204 3.31 -5.70 17.69
C GLY A 204 3.94 -5.66 16.30
N LEU A 205 4.15 -6.80 15.63
CA LEU A 205 4.73 -6.82 14.28
C LEU A 205 3.75 -6.24 13.26
N TYR A 206 4.25 -5.33 12.42
CA TYR A 206 3.55 -4.82 11.25
C TYR A 206 4.54 -4.60 10.11
N VAL A 207 4.05 -4.19 8.94
CA VAL A 207 4.92 -3.77 7.83
C VAL A 207 4.56 -2.36 7.39
N LEU A 208 5.54 -1.46 7.43
CA LEU A 208 5.44 -0.18 6.71
C LEU A 208 6.13 -0.29 5.35
N GLY A 209 5.45 0.19 4.30
CA GLY A 209 6.02 0.25 2.96
C GLY A 209 6.50 1.64 2.58
N THR A 210 7.71 1.70 2.04
CA THR A 210 8.20 2.86 1.28
C THR A 210 8.50 2.45 -0.15
N HIS A 211 8.00 3.21 -1.12
CA HIS A 211 8.07 2.86 -2.53
C HIS A 211 8.87 3.92 -3.29
N TRP A 212 10.00 3.50 -3.83
CA TRP A 212 10.86 4.31 -4.67
C TRP A 212 10.54 4.05 -6.14
N VAL A 213 9.81 4.97 -6.78
CA VAL A 213 9.40 4.85 -8.18
C VAL A 213 10.55 5.24 -9.08
N THR A 214 11.10 4.25 -9.77
CA THR A 214 12.19 4.44 -10.73
C THR A 214 11.67 4.84 -12.10
N GLU A 215 10.58 4.22 -12.56
CA GLU A 215 10.02 4.45 -13.89
C GLU A 215 8.49 4.54 -13.79
N PRO A 216 7.89 5.73 -13.89
CA PRO A 216 6.44 5.88 -13.89
C PRO A 216 5.83 5.45 -15.23
N ALA A 217 4.69 4.76 -15.17
CA ALA A 217 3.93 4.32 -16.36
C ALA A 217 2.87 5.32 -16.83
N TRP A 218 2.66 6.40 -16.06
CA TRP A 218 1.55 7.32 -16.26
C TRP A 218 1.96 8.55 -17.07
N PRO A 219 1.03 9.16 -17.83
CA PRO A 219 1.19 10.50 -18.36
C PRO A 219 1.56 11.51 -17.26
N ALA A 220 2.30 12.57 -17.61
CA ALA A 220 2.85 13.53 -16.66
C ALA A 220 1.78 14.15 -15.73
N GLU A 221 0.58 14.38 -16.25
CA GLU A 221 -0.57 14.91 -15.53
C GLU A 221 -1.17 13.94 -14.50
N LEU A 222 -0.95 12.62 -14.67
CA LEU A 222 -1.46 11.58 -13.78
C LEU A 222 -0.42 11.07 -12.78
N VAL A 223 0.86 11.47 -12.91
CA VAL A 223 1.92 11.04 -11.98
C VAL A 223 1.61 11.43 -10.54
N GLU A 224 1.21 12.67 -10.27
CA GLU A 224 0.90 13.10 -8.89
C GLU A 224 -0.28 12.32 -8.27
N PRO A 225 -1.46 12.24 -8.91
CA PRO A 225 -2.56 11.40 -8.41
C PRO A 225 -2.15 9.94 -8.21
N ALA A 226 -1.37 9.37 -9.13
CA ALA A 226 -0.87 8.01 -9.02
C ALA A 226 0.00 7.81 -7.77
N LEU A 227 0.98 8.69 -7.54
CA LEU A 227 1.86 8.61 -6.36
C LEU A 227 1.09 8.81 -5.05
N ARG A 228 0.06 9.65 -5.03
CA ARG A 228 -0.84 9.82 -3.88
C ARG A 228 -1.60 8.54 -3.58
N ILE A 229 -2.24 7.92 -4.58
CA ILE A 229 -2.92 6.63 -4.42
C ILE A 229 -1.92 5.57 -3.94
N MET A 230 -0.71 5.56 -4.51
CA MET A 230 0.35 4.60 -4.15
C MET A 230 0.84 4.78 -2.70
N SER A 231 0.69 5.97 -2.12
CA SER A 231 0.97 6.20 -0.69
C SER A 231 -0.14 5.66 0.23
N THR A 232 -1.34 5.45 -0.29
CA THR A 232 -2.52 4.90 0.42
C THR A 232 -3.19 3.75 -0.35
N PRO A 233 -2.47 2.70 -0.78
CA PRO A 233 -2.97 1.78 -1.81
C PRO A 233 -4.13 0.91 -1.31
N SER A 234 -4.29 0.77 0.02
CA SER A 234 -5.44 0.09 0.62
C SER A 234 -6.78 0.74 0.29
N VAL A 235 -6.82 2.01 -0.17
CA VAL A 235 -8.05 2.66 -0.64
C VAL A 235 -8.68 1.94 -1.85
N LEU A 236 -7.86 1.20 -2.61
CA LEU A 236 -8.31 0.43 -3.77
C LEU A 236 -8.95 -0.90 -3.38
N LEU A 237 -8.74 -1.35 -2.14
CA LEU A 237 -9.06 -2.71 -1.71
C LEU A 237 -10.24 -2.72 -0.73
N HIS A 238 -11.05 -3.77 -0.82
CA HIS A 238 -12.01 -4.12 0.22
C HIS A 238 -11.28 -4.69 1.44
N ARG A 239 -11.68 -4.21 2.63
CA ARG A 239 -11.07 -4.60 3.92
C ARG A 239 -11.22 -6.11 4.19
N ASP A 240 -12.45 -6.61 4.09
CA ASP A 240 -12.81 -7.96 4.57
C ASP A 240 -12.97 -8.99 3.46
N ARG A 241 -12.53 -8.67 2.23
CA ARG A 241 -12.61 -9.60 1.09
C ARG A 241 -11.24 -10.27 0.86
N PRO A 242 -11.20 -11.60 0.65
CA PRO A 242 -10.00 -12.27 0.19
C PRO A 242 -9.54 -11.67 -1.14
N MET A 243 -8.22 -11.73 -1.40
CA MET A 243 -7.68 -11.29 -2.68
C MET A 243 -7.91 -12.40 -3.71
N ASP A 244 -8.78 -12.12 -4.68
CA ASP A 244 -9.08 -12.99 -5.83
C ASP A 244 -9.05 -12.13 -7.11
N ASP A 245 -9.07 -12.77 -8.28
CA ASP A 245 -9.00 -12.07 -9.58
C ASP A 245 -10.14 -11.05 -9.75
N GLU A 246 -11.32 -11.32 -9.18
CA GLU A 246 -12.46 -10.40 -9.23
C GLU A 246 -12.23 -9.16 -8.37
N HIS A 247 -11.60 -9.31 -7.20
CA HIS A 247 -11.22 -8.22 -6.33
C HIS A 247 -10.15 -7.35 -6.99
N LEU A 248 -9.13 -7.95 -7.62
CA LEU A 248 -8.11 -7.20 -8.35
C LEU A 248 -8.72 -6.41 -9.51
N ALA A 249 -9.57 -7.03 -10.33
CA ALA A 249 -10.24 -6.34 -11.42
C ALA A 249 -11.11 -5.17 -10.93
N HIS A 250 -11.77 -5.32 -9.78
CA HIS A 250 -12.52 -4.23 -9.17
C HIS A 250 -11.63 -3.10 -8.64
N ALA A 251 -10.48 -3.44 -8.03
CA ALA A 251 -9.51 -2.46 -7.56
C ALA A 251 -8.90 -1.65 -8.71
N GLU A 252 -8.65 -2.26 -9.87
CA GLU A 252 -8.21 -1.56 -11.09
C GLU A 252 -9.25 -0.54 -11.58
N LEU A 253 -10.55 -0.85 -11.45
CA LEU A 253 -11.62 0.10 -11.78
C LEU A 253 -11.66 1.29 -10.82
N ILE A 254 -11.45 1.04 -9.52
CA ILE A 254 -11.36 2.12 -8.51
C ILE A 254 -10.14 3.00 -8.80
N GLU A 255 -8.99 2.40 -9.10
CA GLU A 255 -7.76 3.13 -9.46
C GLU A 255 -8.01 4.12 -10.60
N GLN A 256 -8.67 3.68 -11.69
CA GLN A 256 -8.99 4.56 -12.82
C GLN A 256 -9.89 5.73 -12.42
N SER A 257 -10.91 5.49 -11.59
CA SER A 257 -11.78 6.55 -11.07
C SER A 257 -10.99 7.56 -10.24
N LEU A 258 -10.15 7.08 -9.32
CA LEU A 258 -9.36 7.94 -8.43
C LEU A 258 -8.30 8.76 -9.19
N LEU A 259 -7.70 8.18 -10.24
CA LEU A 259 -6.81 8.91 -11.13
C LEU A 259 -7.54 10.02 -11.88
N ALA A 260 -8.73 9.74 -12.40
CA ALA A 260 -9.54 10.73 -13.12
C ALA A 260 -10.02 11.87 -12.23
N ASP A 261 -10.32 11.57 -10.96
CA ASP A 261 -10.78 12.54 -9.96
C ASP A 261 -9.63 13.30 -9.26
N ALA A 262 -8.37 13.08 -9.70
CA ALA A 262 -7.17 13.67 -9.11
C ALA A 262 -7.09 13.45 -7.58
N TYR A 263 -7.18 12.19 -7.16
CA TYR A 263 -7.27 11.76 -5.76
C TYR A 263 -6.41 12.59 -4.79
N ASP A 264 -7.09 13.19 -3.81
CA ASP A 264 -6.50 13.95 -2.70
C ASP A 264 -7.21 13.57 -1.40
N HIS A 265 -6.43 13.31 -0.35
CA HIS A 265 -6.93 12.88 0.94
C HIS A 265 -6.16 13.60 2.04
N GLY A 266 -6.87 14.12 3.05
CA GLY A 266 -6.28 14.97 4.11
C GLY A 266 -5.22 14.28 4.98
N GLY A 267 -5.10 12.96 4.91
CA GLY A 267 -4.04 12.18 5.57
C GLY A 267 -2.76 11.98 4.73
N ILE A 268 -2.60 12.70 3.62
CA ILE A 268 -1.43 12.63 2.75
C ILE A 268 -0.68 13.96 2.80
N GLU A 269 0.61 13.91 3.15
CA GLU A 269 1.49 15.08 3.17
C GLU A 269 2.46 15.02 1.99
N SER A 270 2.49 16.07 1.18
CA SER A 270 3.47 16.23 0.10
C SER A 270 4.79 16.81 0.64
N PHE A 271 5.90 16.25 0.18
CA PHE A 271 7.26 16.75 0.48
C PHE A 271 8.16 16.82 -0.77
N GLY A 272 7.59 16.61 -1.96
CA GLY A 272 8.29 16.76 -3.23
C GLY A 272 8.67 18.21 -3.53
N VAL A 273 9.61 18.39 -4.46
CA VAL A 273 9.98 19.71 -5.00
C VAL A 273 9.72 19.71 -6.49
N ARG A 274 8.86 20.63 -6.94
CA ARG A 274 8.43 20.73 -8.34
C ARG A 274 9.64 20.75 -9.28
N GLY A 275 9.65 19.83 -10.25
CA GLY A 275 10.72 19.68 -11.25
C GLY A 275 12.00 19.00 -10.74
N ILE A 276 12.03 18.56 -9.49
CA ILE A 276 13.14 17.80 -8.89
C ILE A 276 12.67 16.43 -8.40
N SER A 277 11.53 16.37 -7.71
CA SER A 277 10.98 15.13 -7.19
C SER A 277 9.50 15.26 -6.84
N SER A 278 8.81 14.13 -6.79
CA SER A 278 7.48 13.98 -6.20
C SER A 278 7.58 13.06 -5.00
N GLY A 279 6.97 13.45 -3.87
CA GLY A 279 7.09 12.70 -2.62
C GLY A 279 5.84 12.88 -1.78
N TYR A 280 5.26 11.77 -1.31
CA TYR A 280 4.03 11.73 -0.53
C TYR A 280 4.18 10.75 0.62
N ALA A 281 3.86 11.21 1.83
CA ALA A 281 3.79 10.38 3.02
C ALA A 281 2.34 10.25 3.47
N SER A 282 1.98 9.07 3.98
CA SER A 282 0.70 8.82 4.63
C SER A 282 0.90 7.81 5.76
N TRP A 283 -0.16 7.57 6.54
CA TRP A 283 -0.18 6.48 7.53
C TRP A 283 0.14 5.10 6.90
N SER A 284 -0.28 4.87 5.65
CA SER A 284 -0.14 3.57 4.99
C SER A 284 1.21 3.35 4.32
N GLY A 285 2.05 4.39 4.24
CA GLY A 285 3.36 4.29 3.60
C GLY A 285 3.83 5.58 2.94
N VAL A 286 5.05 5.52 2.44
CA VAL A 286 5.72 6.65 1.78
C VAL A 286 6.03 6.30 0.35
N VAL A 287 5.95 7.30 -0.52
CA VAL A 287 6.24 7.18 -1.94
C VAL A 287 7.16 8.30 -2.35
N TYR A 288 8.17 7.97 -3.16
CA TYR A 288 9.07 8.96 -3.73
C TYR A 288 9.42 8.64 -5.18
N HIS A 289 9.41 9.67 -6.01
CA HIS A 289 9.86 9.62 -7.40
C HIS A 289 10.89 10.73 -7.66
N PRO A 290 12.17 10.41 -7.87
CA PRO A 290 13.20 11.39 -8.21
C PRO A 290 13.12 11.77 -9.69
N VAL A 291 12.62 12.97 -9.99
CA VAL A 291 12.56 13.48 -11.38
C VAL A 291 13.94 13.94 -11.87
N ALA A 292 14.73 14.53 -10.97
CA ALA A 292 16.12 14.93 -11.20
C ALA A 292 17.02 14.30 -10.12
N PRO A 293 17.47 13.04 -10.30
CA PRO A 293 18.13 12.25 -9.27
C PRO A 293 19.33 12.94 -8.61
N GLU A 294 20.13 13.68 -9.37
CA GLU A 294 21.31 14.40 -8.85
C GLU A 294 20.98 15.55 -7.89
N ARG A 295 19.73 16.01 -7.88
CA ARG A 295 19.25 17.12 -7.04
C ARG A 295 18.16 16.69 -6.04
N ALA A 296 17.73 15.44 -6.15
CA ALA A 296 16.69 14.85 -5.32
C ALA A 296 17.30 14.30 -4.02
N LEU A 297 16.43 13.89 -3.10
CA LEU A 297 16.85 13.05 -1.98
C LEU A 297 17.41 11.75 -2.52
N THR A 298 18.31 11.15 -1.77
CA THR A 298 18.80 9.79 -2.01
C THR A 298 17.86 8.77 -1.36
N GLU A 299 17.82 7.56 -1.92
CA GLU A 299 17.07 6.43 -1.36
C GLU A 299 17.50 6.14 0.09
N THR A 300 18.80 6.22 0.37
CA THR A 300 19.36 6.02 1.71
C THR A 300 18.87 7.06 2.72
N GLU A 301 18.69 8.33 2.33
CA GLU A 301 18.17 9.37 3.25
C GLU A 301 16.72 9.08 3.66
N LEU A 302 15.89 8.61 2.72
CA LEU A 302 14.51 8.22 2.99
C LEU A 302 14.45 6.98 3.89
N VAL A 303 15.25 5.95 3.57
CA VAL A 303 15.35 4.72 4.37
C VAL A 303 15.83 5.01 5.79
N ALA A 304 16.86 5.85 5.97
CA ALA A 304 17.35 6.21 7.29
C ALA A 304 16.32 6.97 8.13
N CYS A 305 15.50 7.83 7.50
CA CYS A 305 14.37 8.48 8.16
C CYS A 305 13.34 7.45 8.64
N GLU A 306 12.96 6.51 7.78
CA GLU A 306 11.97 5.49 8.15
C GLU A 306 12.48 4.51 9.20
N LEU A 307 13.71 4.03 9.10
CA LEU A 307 14.35 3.23 10.16
C LEU A 307 14.31 3.97 11.51
N ALA A 308 14.57 5.27 11.48
CA ALA A 308 14.54 6.11 12.67
C ALA A 308 13.12 6.34 13.22
N VAL A 309 12.08 6.30 12.39
CA VAL A 309 10.69 6.45 12.84
C VAL A 309 10.15 5.10 13.31
N GLN A 310 10.30 4.04 12.52
CA GLN A 310 9.73 2.73 12.79
C GLN A 310 10.34 2.06 14.03
N SER A 311 11.65 2.21 14.27
CA SER A 311 12.25 1.65 15.48
C SER A 311 11.75 2.32 16.76
N MET A 312 11.45 3.63 16.74
CA MET A 312 10.86 4.32 17.88
C MET A 312 9.38 4.04 18.01
N TRP A 313 8.68 3.86 16.89
CA TRP A 313 7.28 3.43 16.91
C TRP A 313 7.14 2.10 17.64
N ALA A 314 7.97 1.11 17.30
CA ALA A 314 8.01 -0.19 17.98
C ALA A 314 8.23 -0.05 19.50
N PHE A 315 9.14 0.84 19.89
CA PHE A 315 9.47 1.05 21.29
C PHE A 315 8.32 1.73 22.05
N THR A 316 7.75 2.80 21.50
CA THR A 316 6.62 3.50 22.13
C THR A 316 5.37 2.66 22.17
N ASP A 317 5.13 1.85 21.13
CA ASP A 317 4.03 0.90 21.09
C ASP A 317 4.15 -0.17 22.18
N ALA A 318 5.34 -0.74 22.37
CA ALA A 318 5.57 -1.71 23.43
C ALA A 318 5.32 -1.13 24.84
N ILE A 319 5.72 0.13 25.08
CA ILE A 319 5.41 0.85 26.32
C ILE A 319 3.89 0.98 26.48
N THR A 320 3.19 1.46 25.46
CA THR A 320 1.73 1.63 25.48
C THR A 320 1.01 0.32 25.73
N ARG A 321 1.34 -0.74 24.98
CA ARG A 321 0.74 -2.07 25.15
C ARG A 321 0.95 -2.63 26.55
N ARG A 322 2.11 -2.39 27.17
CA ARG A 322 2.39 -2.84 28.54
C ARG A 322 1.48 -2.14 29.56
N ILE A 323 1.27 -0.83 29.39
CA ILE A 323 0.36 -0.04 30.24
C ILE A 323 -1.09 -0.49 30.05
N GLU A 324 -1.52 -0.72 28.80
CA GLU A 324 -2.86 -1.20 28.49
C GLU A 324 -3.16 -2.58 29.11
N GLN A 325 -2.12 -3.40 29.29
CA GLN A 325 -2.18 -4.67 30.01
C GLN A 325 -2.14 -4.51 31.54
N GLY A 326 -2.11 -3.28 32.06
CA GLY A 326 -2.10 -2.96 33.48
C GLY A 326 -0.75 -3.16 34.18
N GLY A 327 0.34 -3.29 33.41
CA GLY A 327 1.69 -3.42 33.95
C GLY A 327 2.52 -2.15 33.78
N ASP A 328 3.54 -2.00 34.60
CA ASP A 328 4.55 -0.96 34.37
C ASP A 328 5.49 -1.37 33.22
N PRO A 329 5.89 -0.41 32.36
CA PRO A 329 6.89 -0.64 31.32
C PRO A 329 8.23 -1.05 31.94
N ASP A 330 8.72 -2.22 31.56
CA ASP A 330 10.07 -2.68 31.93
C ASP A 330 11.08 -2.14 30.91
N VAL A 331 11.66 -0.99 31.22
CA VAL A 331 12.62 -0.29 30.37
C VAL A 331 13.91 -0.07 31.15
N SER A 332 15.04 -0.42 30.53
CA SER A 332 16.36 -0.16 31.12
C SER A 332 16.52 1.34 31.45
N PRO A 333 17.10 1.71 32.62
CA PRO A 333 17.29 3.11 33.00
C PRO A 333 18.04 3.96 31.97
N GLU A 334 18.96 3.35 31.19
CA GLU A 334 19.69 4.03 30.12
C GLU A 334 18.79 4.44 28.94
N HIS A 335 17.66 3.76 28.77
CA HIS A 335 16.70 3.94 27.70
C HIS A 335 15.36 4.54 28.17
N GLY A 336 15.31 5.10 29.39
CA GLY A 336 14.12 5.72 29.98
C GLY A 336 13.69 7.06 29.35
N TRP A 337 12.87 7.85 30.05
CA TRP A 337 12.26 9.07 29.51
C TRP A 337 13.28 10.11 29.00
N ARG A 338 14.49 10.19 29.60
CA ARG A 338 15.56 11.10 29.14
C ARG A 338 16.07 10.72 27.76
N TYR A 339 16.18 9.41 27.48
CA TYR A 339 16.56 8.88 26.19
C TYR A 339 15.51 9.22 25.14
N LEU A 340 14.23 8.92 25.41
CA LEU A 340 13.12 9.26 24.50
C LEU A 340 13.02 10.77 24.23
N ARG A 341 13.25 11.62 25.25
CA ARG A 341 13.32 13.07 25.06
C ARG A 341 14.46 13.47 24.10
N GLY A 342 15.62 12.83 24.24
CA GLY A 342 16.76 13.02 23.33
C GLY A 342 16.44 12.57 21.90
N ILE A 343 15.76 11.43 21.74
CA ILE A 343 15.27 10.94 20.45
C ILE A 343 14.28 11.94 19.83
N ARG A 344 13.27 12.38 20.58
CA ARG A 344 12.29 13.38 20.10
C ARG A 344 13.01 14.64 19.59
N SER A 345 14.01 15.12 20.32
CA SER A 345 14.83 16.26 19.88
C SER A 345 15.58 15.96 18.58
N ARG A 346 16.21 14.78 18.44
CA ARG A 346 16.92 14.38 17.21
C ARG A 346 15.99 14.22 15.99
N LEU A 347 14.76 13.74 16.20
CA LEU A 347 13.75 13.58 15.14
C LEU A 347 13.17 14.93 14.70
N THR A 348 12.97 15.88 15.63
CA THR A 348 12.24 17.13 15.34
C THR A 348 13.15 18.30 14.98
N THR A 349 14.36 18.35 15.52
CA THR A 349 15.27 19.50 15.36
C THR A 349 15.93 19.46 13.99
N SER A 350 15.87 20.59 13.29
CA SER A 350 16.53 20.70 11.98
C SER A 350 18.03 20.84 12.14
N ARG A 351 18.83 20.20 11.30
CA ARG A 351 20.30 20.25 11.39
C ARG A 351 20.84 21.40 10.54
N PRO A 352 21.93 22.09 10.93
CA PRO A 352 22.47 23.23 10.16
C PRO A 352 22.86 22.92 8.70
N ARG A 353 23.13 21.65 8.39
CA ARG A 353 23.48 21.18 7.03
C ARG A 353 22.35 20.36 6.38
N GLU A 354 21.19 20.27 7.00
CA GLU A 354 20.02 19.61 6.44
C GLU A 354 19.49 20.42 5.26
N THR A 355 19.23 19.76 4.13
CA THR A 355 18.60 20.41 2.97
C THR A 355 17.13 20.67 3.25
N GLY A 356 16.54 21.66 2.57
CA GLY A 356 15.09 21.92 2.67
C GLY A 356 14.24 20.70 2.29
N GLN A 357 14.71 19.89 1.34
CA GLN A 357 14.05 18.64 0.94
C GLN A 357 14.05 17.61 2.08
N HIS A 358 15.19 17.41 2.74
CA HIS A 358 15.29 16.47 3.86
C HIS A 358 14.39 16.93 5.02
N GLN A 359 14.38 18.23 5.30
CA GLN A 359 13.52 18.83 6.32
C GLN A 359 12.01 18.68 5.98
N ALA A 360 11.63 18.74 4.70
CA ALA A 360 10.26 18.54 4.25
C ALA A 360 9.85 17.07 4.39
N MET A 361 10.70 16.15 3.91
CA MET A 361 10.49 14.70 4.01
C MET A 361 10.32 14.25 5.46
N ARG A 362 11.26 14.62 6.34
CA ARG A 362 11.19 14.31 7.77
C ARG A 362 9.91 14.82 8.42
N ARG A 363 9.47 16.04 8.09
CA ARG A 363 8.24 16.61 8.63
C ARG A 363 6.99 15.88 8.14
N ALA A 364 6.93 15.51 6.87
CA ALA A 364 5.81 14.76 6.31
C ALA A 364 5.70 13.38 7.00
N VAL A 365 6.80 12.63 7.05
CA VAL A 365 6.84 11.30 7.71
C VAL A 365 6.44 11.39 9.19
N LEU A 366 6.99 12.34 9.95
CA LEU A 366 6.66 12.49 11.37
C LEU A 366 5.19 12.87 11.62
N ARG A 367 4.58 13.64 10.71
CA ARG A 367 3.17 14.03 10.83
C ARG A 367 2.23 12.88 10.53
N THR A 368 2.53 12.08 9.51
CA THR A 368 1.63 11.02 9.05
C THR A 368 1.80 9.70 9.79
N SER A 369 2.86 9.56 10.59
CA SER A 369 3.14 8.36 11.39
C SER A 369 2.55 8.39 12.79
N ASP A 370 1.97 9.49 13.27
CA ASP A 370 1.54 9.66 14.68
C ASP A 370 2.61 9.33 15.76
N LEU A 371 3.89 9.28 15.39
CA LEU A 371 4.97 8.95 16.32
C LEU A 371 5.16 10.03 17.40
N LEU A 372 4.97 11.31 17.05
CA LEU A 372 5.24 12.40 18.00
C LEU A 372 4.30 12.37 19.22
N PRO A 373 2.96 12.26 19.06
CA PRO A 373 2.07 12.03 20.19
C PRO A 373 2.44 10.78 21.02
N ALA A 374 2.75 9.65 20.36
CA ALA A 374 3.13 8.41 21.04
C ALA A 374 4.43 8.57 21.87
N LEU A 375 5.42 9.27 21.32
CA LEU A 375 6.66 9.61 22.03
C LEU A 375 6.39 10.51 23.23
N GLU A 376 5.51 11.50 23.11
CA GLU A 376 5.16 12.39 24.22
C GLU A 376 4.51 11.62 25.36
N GLN A 377 3.53 10.78 25.05
CA GLN A 377 2.88 9.92 26.04
C GLN A 377 3.89 8.98 26.72
N ALA A 378 4.75 8.30 25.95
CA ALA A 378 5.76 7.40 26.50
C ALA A 378 6.79 8.12 27.40
N ILE A 379 7.20 9.35 27.03
CA ILE A 379 8.08 10.18 27.87
C ILE A 379 7.40 10.50 29.21
N GLU A 380 6.11 10.84 29.18
CA GLU A 380 5.37 11.18 30.40
C GLU A 380 5.17 9.96 31.30
N THR A 381 4.75 8.82 30.75
CA THR A 381 4.59 7.58 31.51
C THR A 381 5.90 7.19 32.20
N LEU A 382 7.00 7.08 31.44
CA LEU A 382 8.29 6.64 32.01
C LEU A 382 8.82 7.63 33.06
N ARG A 383 8.51 8.92 32.92
CA ARG A 383 8.89 9.92 33.93
C ARG A 383 8.12 9.76 35.24
N ASP A 384 6.87 9.32 35.17
CA ASP A 384 6.03 9.11 36.34
C ASP A 384 6.37 7.79 37.04
N THR A 385 6.69 6.73 36.29
CA THR A 385 7.23 5.47 36.83
C THR A 385 8.59 5.67 37.52
N ASP A 386 9.47 6.54 37.00
CA ASP A 386 10.76 6.90 37.62
C ASP A 386 10.62 7.63 38.98
N ARG A 387 9.44 8.16 39.29
CA ARG A 387 9.17 8.97 40.50
C ARG A 387 8.44 8.20 41.61
N GLY A 388 7.80 7.09 41.26
CA GLY A 388 7.19 6.15 42.22
C GLY A 388 8.23 5.18 42.74
#